data_AF-A3ZX26-F1
#
_entry.id   AF-A3ZX26-F1
#
_cell.length_a   1.000
_cell.length_b   1.000
_cell.length_c   1.000
_cell.angle_alpha   90.00
_cell.angle_beta   90.00
_cell.angle_gamma   90.00
#
_symmetry.space_group_name_H-M   'P 1'
#
loop_
_entity.id
_entity.type
_entity.pdbx_description
1 polymer ?
#
loop_
_entity_poly.entity_id
_entity_poly.type
_entity_poly.pdbx_seq_one_letter_code
_entity_poly.pdbx_strand_id
1 'polypeptide(L)'
;MKAIGMTINLVKQNGKEASEVRYYIVSKYLTGRRFAEAVRGHWGIENSLHWQLDVTFGEHQSRIRKGHADINFSLLRRTSLSLLKNNKTARVGVKNKRLKAGRNDKYLLEVLLGK
;
A
#
# COMPACT_ATOMS: atom_id res chain seq x y z
N MET A 1 22.09 14.86 4.16
CA MET A 1 21.92 14.63 2.71
C MET A 1 23.27 14.28 2.10
N LYS A 2 23.39 13.22 1.30
CA LYS A 2 24.69 12.80 0.71
C LYS A 2 24.70 12.76 -0.83
N ALA A 3 23.55 12.59 -1.48
CA ALA A 3 23.41 12.71 -2.93
C ALA A 3 21.94 12.96 -3.33
N ILE A 4 21.72 13.28 -4.61
CA ILE A 4 20.40 13.32 -5.25
C ILE A 4 20.36 12.20 -6.30
N GLY A 5 19.34 11.35 -6.23
CA GLY A 5 19.06 10.34 -7.25
C GLY A 5 17.92 10.81 -8.16
N MET A 6 18.04 10.56 -9.47
CA MET A 6 17.01 10.88 -10.46
C MET A 6 16.53 9.59 -11.13
N THR A 7 15.23 9.42 -11.25
CA THR A 7 14.62 8.36 -12.08
C THR A 7 13.71 8.97 -13.14
N ILE A 8 13.68 8.34 -14.30
CA ILE A 8 12.76 8.68 -15.38
C ILE A 8 11.83 7.48 -15.58
N ASN A 9 10.53 7.70 -15.37
CA ASN A 9 9.50 6.72 -15.71
C ASN A 9 8.99 7.02 -17.11
N LEU A 10 8.91 6.01 -17.95
CA LEU A 10 8.33 6.09 -19.29
C LEU A 10 7.07 5.23 -19.33
N VAL A 11 5.93 5.83 -19.67
CA VAL A 11 4.63 5.16 -19.76
C VAL A 11 4.12 5.28 -21.17
N LYS A 12 3.80 4.14 -21.80
CA LYS A 12 3.15 4.09 -23.10
C LYS A 12 1.70 3.64 -22.93
N GLN A 13 0.74 4.51 -23.23
CA GLN A 13 -0.69 4.19 -23.24
C GLN A 13 -1.33 4.66 -24.53
N ASN A 14 -2.09 3.78 -25.18
CA ASN A 14 -2.84 4.07 -26.42
C ASN A 14 -1.98 4.75 -27.51
N GLY A 15 -0.74 4.28 -27.69
CA GLY A 15 0.19 4.83 -28.68
C GLY A 15 0.85 6.16 -28.29
N LYS A 16 0.48 6.77 -27.15
CA LYS A 16 1.12 7.98 -26.62
C LYS A 16 2.16 7.60 -25.57
N GLU A 17 3.33 8.20 -25.66
CA GLU A 17 4.39 8.09 -24.66
C GLU A 17 4.38 9.31 -23.75
N ALA A 18 4.43 9.07 -22.45
CA ALA A 18 4.59 10.07 -21.42
C ALA A 18 5.83 9.75 -20.59
N SER A 19 6.57 10.79 -20.20
CA SER A 19 7.70 10.65 -19.29
C SER A 19 7.45 11.43 -18.01
N GLU A 20 7.93 10.89 -16.89
CA GLU A 20 7.86 11.53 -15.59
C GLU A 20 9.22 11.44 -14.91
N VAL A 21 9.77 12.58 -14.51
CA VAL A 21 11.04 12.66 -13.79
C VAL A 21 10.76 12.76 -12.30
N ARG A 22 11.45 11.96 -11.50
CA ARG A 22 11.35 11.99 -10.03
C ARG A 22 12.74 12.12 -9.41
N TYR A 23 12.86 13.01 -8.43
CA TYR A 23 14.08 13.24 -7.67
C TYR A 23 13.95 12.68 -6.26
N TYR A 24 15.02 12.06 -5.76
CA TYR A 24 15.08 11.45 -4.44
C TYR A 24 16.27 11.99 -3.68
N ILE A 25 16.03 12.44 -2.44
CA ILE A 25 17.10 12.80 -1.51
C ILE A 25 17.61 11.50 -0.89
N VAL A 26 18.90 11.19 -1.09
CA VAL A 26 19.50 9.97 -0.56
C VAL A 26 20.54 10.28 0.51
N SER A 27 20.55 9.44 1.55
CA SER A 27 21.47 9.53 2.69
C SER A 27 22.82 8.89 2.42
N LYS A 28 22.99 8.20 1.29
CA LYS A 28 24.24 7.55 0.87
C LYS A 28 24.35 7.57 -0.66
N TYR A 29 25.58 7.62 -1.17
CA TYR A 29 25.84 7.37 -2.58
C TYR A 29 25.59 5.88 -2.90
N LEU A 30 24.73 5.61 -3.88
CA LEU A 30 24.35 4.26 -4.29
C LEU A 30 24.76 4.05 -5.74
N THR A 31 25.09 2.81 -6.09
CA THR A 31 25.19 2.44 -7.51
C THR A 31 23.82 2.58 -8.17
N GLY A 32 23.80 2.89 -9.48
CA GLY A 32 22.54 3.06 -10.22
C GLY A 32 21.58 1.86 -10.06
N ARG A 33 22.12 0.64 -10.04
CA ARG A 33 21.34 -0.59 -9.79
C ARG A 33 20.69 -0.61 -8.41
N ARG A 34 21.46 -0.36 -7.34
CA ARG A 34 20.94 -0.38 -5.96
C ARG A 34 19.93 0.75 -5.73
N PHE A 35 20.17 1.90 -6.34
CA PHE A 35 19.22 3.01 -6.32
C PHE A 35 17.90 2.62 -7.00
N ALA A 36 17.95 2.02 -8.21
CA ALA A 36 16.75 1.57 -8.91
C ALA A 36 16.00 0.46 -8.16
N GLU A 37 16.70 -0.48 -7.52
CA GLU A 37 16.10 -1.49 -6.65
C GLU A 37 15.38 -0.85 -5.45
N ALA A 38 16.02 0.12 -4.79
CA ALA A 38 15.43 0.85 -3.67
C ALA A 38 14.18 1.65 -4.08
N VAL A 39 14.25 2.37 -5.20
CA VAL A 39 13.10 3.12 -5.75
C VAL A 39 11.95 2.18 -6.09
N ARG A 40 12.21 1.06 -6.77
CA ARG A 40 11.17 0.07 -7.06
C ARG A 40 10.57 -0.55 -5.80
N GLY A 41 11.39 -0.85 -4.80
CA GLY A 41 10.93 -1.34 -3.50
C GLY A 41 10.01 -0.34 -2.78
N HIS A 42 10.38 0.95 -2.80
CA HIS A 42 9.56 2.03 -2.26
C HIS A 42 8.19 2.11 -2.97
N TRP A 43 8.16 2.09 -4.31
CA TRP A 43 6.92 2.03 -5.09
C TRP A 43 6.07 0.79 -4.81
N GLY A 44 6.73 -0.34 -4.54
CA GLY A 44 6.05 -1.58 -4.13
C GLY A 44 5.24 -1.41 -2.86
N ILE A 45 5.75 -0.64 -1.87
CA ILE A 45 5.04 -0.32 -0.64
C ILE A 45 3.84 0.57 -0.94
N GLU A 46 4.04 1.64 -1.72
CA GLU A 46 2.96 2.57 -2.08
C GLU A 46 1.78 1.85 -2.76
N ASN A 47 2.09 1.02 -3.75
CA ASN A 47 1.07 0.27 -4.50
C ASN A 47 0.40 -0.82 -3.65
N SER A 48 1.16 -1.50 -2.79
CA SER A 48 0.67 -2.69 -2.07
C SER A 48 0.05 -2.40 -0.71
N LEU A 49 0.38 -1.27 -0.11
CA LEU A 49 -0.04 -0.85 1.23
C LEU A 49 -0.84 0.44 1.18
N HIS A 50 -0.23 1.56 0.76
CA HIS A 50 -0.87 2.88 0.83
C HIS A 50 -2.12 2.95 -0.03
N TRP A 51 -2.05 2.53 -1.29
CA TRP A 51 -3.23 2.49 -2.15
C TRP A 51 -4.38 1.64 -1.56
N GLN A 52 -4.06 0.51 -0.91
CA GLN A 52 -5.07 -0.32 -0.26
C GLN A 52 -5.71 0.41 0.93
N LEU A 53 -4.92 1.10 1.75
CA LEU A 53 -5.42 1.89 2.86
C LEU A 53 -6.28 3.06 2.38
N ASP A 54 -5.82 3.80 1.38
CA ASP A 54 -6.49 4.99 0.88
C ASP A 54 -7.79 4.64 0.15
N VAL A 55 -7.75 3.66 -0.76
CA VAL A 55 -8.90 3.33 -1.63
C VAL A 55 -9.79 2.25 -1.02
N THR A 56 -9.21 1.15 -0.54
CA THR A 56 -10.02 0.04 -0.01
C THR A 56 -10.53 0.35 1.40
N PHE A 57 -9.73 1.00 2.23
CA PHE A 57 -10.14 1.40 3.59
C PHE A 57 -10.65 2.84 3.71
N GLY A 58 -10.57 3.64 2.64
CA GLY A 58 -11.08 5.01 2.64
C GLY A 58 -10.32 5.94 3.58
N GLU A 59 -9.05 5.65 3.88
CA GLU A 59 -8.27 6.38 4.87
C GLU A 59 -8.14 7.86 4.51
N HIS A 60 -7.79 8.17 3.26
CA HIS A 60 -7.67 9.54 2.76
C HIS A 60 -8.98 10.36 2.87
N GLN A 61 -10.14 9.71 2.76
CA GLN A 61 -11.45 10.38 2.84
C GLN A 61 -11.97 10.48 4.28
N SER A 62 -11.29 9.86 5.25
CA SER A 62 -11.75 9.79 6.63
C SER A 62 -11.64 11.15 7.33
N ARG A 63 -12.77 11.60 7.91
CA ARG A 63 -12.86 12.86 8.67
C ARG A 63 -12.68 12.68 10.18
N ILE A 64 -12.24 11.50 10.61
CA ILE A 64 -12.03 11.19 12.03
C ILE A 64 -10.82 11.99 12.54
N ARG A 65 -11.05 12.92 13.48
CA ARG A 65 -10.01 13.82 14.03
C ARG A 65 -10.10 14.03 15.55
N LYS A 66 -11.00 13.33 16.25
CA LYS A 66 -11.22 13.52 17.68
C LYS A 66 -10.17 12.76 18.51
N GLY A 67 -9.40 13.48 19.33
CA GLY A 67 -8.37 12.88 20.19
C GLY A 67 -7.36 12.07 19.37
N HIS A 68 -7.09 10.82 19.78
CA HIS A 68 -6.18 9.89 19.10
C HIS A 68 -6.86 8.99 18.07
N ALA A 69 -8.09 9.32 17.64
CA ALA A 69 -8.87 8.43 16.79
C ALA A 69 -8.25 8.22 15.40
N ASP A 70 -7.57 9.21 14.84
CA ASP A 70 -6.84 9.10 13.57
C ASP A 70 -5.74 8.02 13.61
N ILE A 71 -4.88 8.08 14.62
CA ILE A 71 -3.77 7.13 14.83
C ILE A 71 -4.33 5.73 15.10
N ASN A 72 -5.32 5.63 16.00
CA ASN A 72 -5.93 4.36 16.35
C ASN A 72 -6.56 3.68 15.13
N PHE A 73 -7.29 4.44 14.30
CA PHE A 73 -7.88 3.89 13.08
C PHE A 73 -6.84 3.54 12.02
N SER A 74 -5.76 4.33 11.87
CA SER A 74 -4.67 3.98 10.94
C SER A 74 -4.04 2.64 11.31
N LEU A 75 -3.79 2.40 12.62
CA LEU A 75 -3.29 1.12 13.11
C LEU A 75 -4.28 -0.02 12.84
N LEU A 76 -5.57 0.16 13.18
CA LEU A 76 -6.60 -0.86 12.97
C LEU A 76 -6.76 -1.24 11.48
N ARG A 77 -6.75 -0.26 10.57
CA ARG A 77 -6.82 -0.49 9.12
C ARG A 77 -5.62 -1.29 8.63
N ARG A 78 -4.42 -0.92 9.07
CA ARG A 78 -3.17 -1.61 8.72
C ARG A 78 -3.15 -3.05 9.22
N THR A 79 -3.58 -3.29 10.45
CA THR A 79 -3.72 -4.63 11.03
C THR A 79 -4.73 -5.47 10.25
N SER A 80 -5.91 -4.91 9.97
CA SER A 80 -6.95 -5.58 9.20
C SER A 80 -6.48 -5.95 7.79
N LEU A 81 -5.79 -5.03 7.10
CA LEU A 81 -5.22 -5.28 5.78
C LEU A 81 -4.19 -6.41 5.82
N SER A 82 -3.31 -6.43 6.83
CA SER A 82 -2.32 -7.50 7.01
C SER A 82 -3.00 -8.87 7.14
N LEU A 83 -4.01 -8.99 8.01
CA LEU A 83 -4.77 -10.23 8.21
C LEU A 83 -5.45 -10.70 6.91
N LEU A 84 -6.11 -9.79 6.19
CA LEU A 84 -6.80 -10.12 4.93
C LEU A 84 -5.83 -10.55 3.81
N LYS A 85 -4.63 -9.96 3.76
CA LYS A 85 -3.60 -10.34 2.78
C LYS A 85 -2.97 -11.70 3.12
N ASN A 86 -2.86 -12.03 4.41
CA ASN A 86 -2.29 -13.29 4.88
C ASN A 86 -3.28 -14.46 4.79
N ASN A 87 -4.59 -14.22 4.91
CA ASN A 87 -5.61 -15.23 4.65
C ASN A 87 -5.57 -15.71 3.18
N LYS A 88 -5.47 -17.03 2.94
CA LYS A 88 -5.34 -17.62 1.59
C LYS A 88 -6.55 -18.43 1.12
N THR A 89 -7.56 -18.61 1.96
CA THR A 89 -8.72 -19.46 1.65
C THR A 89 -9.64 -18.81 0.61
N ALA A 90 -9.88 -17.49 0.72
CA ALA A 90 -10.64 -16.74 -0.26
C ALA A 90 -9.72 -16.19 -1.36
N ARG A 91 -9.83 -16.73 -2.57
CA ARG A 91 -9.09 -16.27 -3.76
C ARG A 91 -9.78 -15.07 -4.43
N VAL A 92 -10.01 -14.02 -3.66
CA VAL A 92 -10.63 -12.76 -4.10
C VAL A 92 -9.82 -11.55 -3.63
N GLY A 93 -10.01 -10.40 -4.28
CA GLY A 93 -9.34 -9.15 -3.92
C GLY A 93 -9.67 -8.68 -2.50
N VAL A 94 -8.80 -7.84 -1.91
CA VAL A 94 -8.88 -7.36 -0.52
C VAL A 94 -10.25 -6.73 -0.21
N LYS A 95 -10.78 -5.90 -1.12
CA LYS A 95 -12.12 -5.31 -0.99
C LYS A 95 -13.21 -6.36 -0.75
N ASN A 96 -13.19 -7.44 -1.54
CA ASN A 96 -14.18 -8.52 -1.44
C ASN A 96 -13.93 -9.39 -0.20
N LYS A 97 -12.67 -9.64 0.18
CA LYS A 97 -12.35 -10.31 1.45
C LYS A 97 -12.91 -9.53 2.64
N ARG A 98 -12.76 -8.20 2.64
CA ARG A 98 -13.31 -7.33 3.69
C ARG A 98 -14.84 -7.43 3.77
N LEU A 99 -15.52 -7.36 2.62
CA LEU A 99 -16.98 -7.52 2.56
C LEU A 99 -17.43 -8.91 3.01
N LYS A 100 -16.69 -9.96 2.65
CA LYS A 100 -16.98 -11.33 3.08
C LYS A 100 -16.83 -11.48 4.59
N ALA A 101 -15.76 -10.94 5.17
CA ALA A 101 -15.55 -10.94 6.62
C ALA A 101 -16.67 -10.18 7.35
N GLY A 102 -17.15 -9.06 6.81
CA GLY A 102 -18.28 -8.33 7.41
C GLY A 102 -19.65 -9.00 7.27
N ARG A 103 -19.78 -10.10 6.50
CA ARG A 103 -21.06 -10.77 6.22
C ARG A 103 -21.08 -12.24 6.60
N ASN A 104 -19.96 -12.80 7.06
CA ASN A 104 -19.82 -14.21 7.35
C ASN A 104 -18.89 -14.39 8.55
N ASP A 105 -19.48 -14.68 9.71
CA ASP A 105 -18.75 -14.79 10.97
C ASP A 105 -17.73 -15.92 10.96
N LYS A 106 -18.02 -17.03 10.27
CA LYS A 106 -17.06 -18.13 10.12
C LYS A 106 -15.80 -17.66 9.41
N TYR A 107 -15.95 -16.94 8.29
CA TYR A 107 -14.82 -16.39 7.55
C TYR A 107 -14.15 -15.22 8.29
N LEU A 108 -14.89 -14.42 9.06
CA LEU A 108 -14.31 -13.40 9.94
C LEU A 108 -13.38 -14.03 10.98
N LEU A 109 -13.85 -15.05 11.69
CA LEU A 109 -13.07 -15.79 12.69
C LEU A 109 -11.84 -16.44 12.04
N GLU A 110 -11.98 -17.00 10.85
CA GLU A 110 -10.88 -17.56 10.06
C GLU A 110 -9.78 -16.51 9.80
N VAL A 111 -10.16 -15.30 9.40
CA VAL A 111 -9.24 -14.17 9.16
C VAL A 111 -8.58 -13.69 10.47
N LEU A 112 -9.33 -13.64 11.57
CA LEU A 112 -8.83 -13.16 12.86
C LEU A 112 -7.90 -14.17 13.56
N LEU A 113 -8.22 -15.46 13.47
CA LEU A 113 -7.52 -16.53 14.19
C LEU A 113 -6.48 -17.26 13.33
N GLY A 114 -6.47 -17.04 12.02
CA GLY A 114 -5.53 -17.67 11.09
C GLY A 114 -5.72 -19.18 10.93
N LYS A 115 -6.92 -19.70 11.23
CA LYS A 115 -7.31 -21.11 11.13
C LYS A 115 -8.29 -21.31 10.00
#